data_AF-A0A9D7SX19-F1
#
_entry.id   AF-A0A9D7SX19-F1
#
_cell.length_a   1.000
_cell.length_b   1.000
_cell.length_c   1.000
_cell.angle_alpha   90.00
_cell.angle_beta   90.00
_cell.angle_gamma   90.00
#
_symmetry.space_group_name_H-M   'P 1'
#
loop_
_entity.id
_entity.type
_entity.pdbx_description
1 polymer ?
#
loop_
_entity_poly.entity_id
_entity_poly.type
_entity_poly.pdbx_seq_one_letter_code
_entity_poly.pdbx_strand_id
1 'polypeptide(L)'
;MLNPSDPAQIKVKRIASGLAEPPGLKVIHDTIYVMQKQELTRWTRMRDGLIDEYQCINNKWQTSGNFWRVFFGLAEKMEIFMQ
;
A
#
# COMPACT_ATOMS: atom_id res chain seq x y z
N MET A 1 20.76 10.67 11.62
CA MET A 1 20.30 9.42 10.98
C MET A 1 19.91 8.45 12.09
N LEU A 2 18.85 7.66 11.92
CA LEU A 2 18.43 6.65 12.92
C LEU A 2 19.43 5.48 12.90
N ASN A 3 19.83 4.97 14.07
CA ASN A 3 20.61 3.74 14.14
C ASN A 3 19.66 2.53 13.99
N PRO A 4 19.72 1.75 12.90
CA PRO A 4 18.83 0.61 12.70
C PRO A 4 19.07 -0.54 13.69
N SER A 5 20.18 -0.54 14.42
CA SER A 5 20.52 -1.55 15.43
C SER A 5 20.01 -1.23 16.84
N ASP A 6 19.43 -0.04 17.04
CA ASP A 6 18.87 0.39 18.31
C ASP A 6 17.34 0.57 18.18
N PRO A 7 16.54 -0.45 18.57
CA PRO A 7 15.09 -0.39 18.46
C PRO A 7 14.45 0.80 19.19
N ALA A 8 15.11 1.32 20.25
CA ALA A 8 14.60 2.45 21.02
C ALA A 8 14.57 3.76 20.23
N GLN A 9 15.30 3.85 19.11
CA GLN A 9 15.30 5.02 18.23
C GLN A 9 14.19 4.97 17.17
N ILE A 10 13.53 3.84 16.96
CA ILE A 10 12.47 3.70 15.96
C ILE A 10 11.25 4.52 16.38
N LYS A 11 10.88 5.50 15.54
CA LYS A 11 9.66 6.30 15.71
C LYS A 11 8.64 5.88 14.66
N VAL A 12 7.43 5.54 15.10
CA VAL A 12 6.32 5.15 14.22
C VAL A 12 5.31 6.28 14.20
N LYS A 13 4.86 6.66 12.99
CA LYS A 13 3.73 7.58 12.79
C LYS A 13 2.67 6.88 11.95
N ARG A 14 1.43 6.87 12.44
CA ARG A 14 0.28 6.44 11.63
C ARG A 14 -0.02 7.52 10.58
N ILE A 15 -0.04 7.13 9.31
CA ILE A 15 -0.32 8.03 8.18
C ILE A 15 -1.66 7.74 7.48
N ALA A 16 -2.26 6.57 7.70
CA ALA A 16 -3.49 6.13 7.05
C ALA A 16 -4.30 5.21 7.97
N SER A 17 -5.60 5.08 7.71
CA SER A 17 -6.53 4.20 8.44
C SER A 17 -7.72 3.80 7.58
N GLY A 18 -8.50 2.80 8.00
CA GLY A 18 -9.71 2.37 7.30
C GLY A 18 -9.48 1.35 6.17
N LEU A 19 -8.31 0.71 6.15
CA LEU A 19 -7.95 -0.32 5.16
C LEU A 19 -8.46 -1.71 5.59
N ALA A 20 -9.03 -2.46 4.66
CA ALA A 20 -9.57 -3.79 4.87
C ALA A 20 -8.55 -4.88 4.51
N GLU A 21 -7.89 -5.44 5.53
CA GLU A 21 -6.87 -6.49 5.38
C GLU A 21 -5.84 -6.12 4.29
N PRO A 22 -4.95 -5.12 4.47
CA PRO A 22 -4.01 -4.66 3.44
C PRO A 22 -2.70 -5.46 3.41
N PRO A 23 -2.57 -6.55 2.63
CA PRO A 23 -1.38 -7.40 2.62
C PRO A 23 -0.17 -6.81 1.90
N GLY A 24 -0.33 -5.73 1.12
CA GLY A 24 0.72 -5.25 0.24
C GLY A 24 0.59 -3.77 -0.10
N LEU A 25 1.74 -3.12 -0.19
CA LEU A 25 1.88 -1.73 -0.56
C LEU A 25 3.03 -1.62 -1.57
N LYS A 26 2.87 -0.76 -2.59
CA LYS A 26 3.97 -0.39 -3.48
C LYS A 26 3.91 1.10 -3.82
N VAL A 27 5.09 1.71 -3.91
CA VAL A 27 5.26 3.09 -4.38
C VAL A 27 5.67 3.06 -5.85
N ILE A 28 4.96 3.79 -6.69
CA ILE A 28 5.27 3.96 -8.12
C ILE A 28 5.15 5.46 -8.41
N HIS A 29 6.23 6.10 -8.87
CA HIS A 29 6.26 7.54 -9.18
C HIS A 29 5.63 8.41 -8.07
N ASP A 30 6.14 8.31 -6.84
CA ASP A 30 5.63 9.01 -5.63
C ASP A 30 4.17 8.74 -5.26
N THR A 31 3.53 7.78 -5.92
CA THR A 31 2.15 7.37 -5.65
C THR A 31 2.14 6.07 -4.88
N ILE A 32 1.41 6.05 -3.77
CA ILE A 32 1.23 4.84 -2.95
C ILE A 32 0.02 4.07 -3.45
N TYR A 33 0.24 2.79 -3.74
CA TYR A 33 -0.78 1.81 -4.06
C TYR A 33 -0.87 0.79 -2.94
N VAL A 34 -2.08 0.54 -2.46
CA VAL A 34 -2.36 -0.44 -1.40
C VAL A 34 -3.28 -1.50 -1.95
N MET A 35 -2.83 -2.74 -1.91
CA MET A 35 -3.68 -3.90 -2.14
C MET A 35 -4.44 -4.18 -0.86
N GLN A 36 -5.77 -4.23 -0.96
CA GLN A 36 -6.69 -4.71 0.06
C GLN A 36 -7.34 -6.00 -0.43
N LYS A 37 -8.01 -6.72 0.47
CA LYS A 37 -8.72 -7.95 0.08
C LYS A 37 -9.76 -7.71 -1.02
N GLN A 38 -10.44 -6.57 -0.98
CA GLN A 38 -11.57 -6.23 -1.85
C GLN A 38 -11.18 -5.31 -3.02
N GLU A 39 -10.08 -4.57 -2.91
CA GLU A 39 -9.76 -3.52 -3.86
C GLU A 39 -8.26 -3.16 -3.91
N LEU A 40 -7.87 -2.50 -5.00
CA LEU A 40 -6.59 -1.83 -5.17
C LEU A 40 -6.88 -0.34 -5.02
N THR A 41 -6.21 0.29 -4.07
CA THR A 41 -6.46 1.68 -3.72
C THR A 41 -5.22 2.50 -4.01
N ARG A 42 -5.41 3.64 -4.67
CA ARG A 42 -4.39 4.68 -4.84
C ARG A 42 -4.64 5.79 -3.83
N TRP A 43 -3.59 6.23 -3.14
CA TRP A 43 -3.67 7.41 -2.29
C TRP A 43 -3.37 8.66 -3.13
N THR A 44 -4.27 9.64 -3.09
CA THR A 44 -4.23 10.81 -3.99
C THR A 44 -3.90 12.11 -3.29
N ARG A 45 -4.17 12.21 -1.98
CA ARG A 45 -3.98 13.46 -1.23
C ARG A 45 -3.48 13.22 0.19
N MET A 46 -2.50 14.02 0.59
CA MET A 46 -1.98 14.08 1.96
C MET A 46 -2.24 15.47 2.55
N ARG A 47 -2.75 15.52 3.77
CA ARG A 47 -2.91 16.75 4.57
C ARG A 47 -2.41 16.48 5.98
N ASP A 48 -1.60 17.38 6.53
CA ASP A 48 -1.07 17.27 7.92
C ASP A 48 -0.29 15.96 8.20
N GLY A 49 0.28 15.36 7.16
CA GLY A 49 0.97 14.08 7.22
C GLY A 49 0.05 12.88 7.44
N LEU A 50 -1.23 13.02 7.11
CA LEU A 50 -2.22 11.96 7.01
C LEU A 50 -2.77 11.88 5.58
N ILE A 51 -3.14 10.68 5.15
CA ILE A 51 -3.81 10.45 3.88
C ILE A 51 -5.28 10.80 4.02
N ASP A 52 -5.73 11.72 3.17
CA ASP A 52 -7.09 12.29 3.18
C ASP A 52 -8.00 11.58 2.17
N GLU A 53 -7.45 11.17 1.02
CA GLU A 53 -8.22 10.59 -0.09
C GLU A 53 -7.69 9.21 -0.50
N TYR A 54 -8.64 8.26 -0.59
CA TYR A 54 -8.44 6.87 -0.95
C TYR A 54 -9.25 6.58 -2.21
N GLN A 55 -8.57 6.42 -3.35
CA GLN A 55 -9.23 6.13 -4.61
C GLN A 55 -9.18 4.65 -4.94
N CYS A 56 -10.32 3.98 -5.00
CA CYS A 56 -10.42 2.65 -5.57
C CYS A 56 -10.13 2.70 -7.08
N ILE A 57 -9.08 2.01 -7.52
CA ILE A 57 -8.71 1.92 -8.95
C ILE A 57 -9.07 0.57 -9.57
N ASN A 58 -9.25 -0.47 -8.76
CA ASN A 58 -9.73 -1.77 -9.22
C ASN A 58 -10.34 -2.56 -8.05
N ASN A 59 -11.51 -3.17 -8.25
CA ASN A 59 -12.18 -4.05 -7.30
C ASN A 59 -12.83 -5.26 -7.99
N LYS A 60 -12.32 -5.64 -9.16
CA LYS A 60 -12.98 -6.60 -10.06
C LYS A 60 -12.64 -8.06 -9.78
N TRP A 61 -11.67 -8.34 -8.91
CA TRP A 61 -11.38 -9.73 -8.54
C TRP A 61 -12.42 -10.27 -7.57
N GLN A 62 -12.67 -11.56 -7.65
CA GLN A 62 -13.61 -12.23 -6.76
C GLN A 62 -13.03 -12.31 -5.35
N THR A 63 -13.85 -11.95 -4.38
CA THR A 63 -13.53 -11.96 -2.96
C THR A 63 -14.52 -12.91 -2.28
N SER A 64 -14.07 -13.54 -1.20
CA SER A 64 -14.94 -14.35 -0.34
C SER A 64 -14.73 -13.93 1.11
N GLY A 65 -15.69 -14.28 1.99
CA GLY A 65 -15.58 -13.99 3.42
C GLY A 65 -14.43 -14.70 4.13
N ASN A 66 -13.77 -15.68 3.48
CA ASN A 66 -12.67 -16.45 4.05
C ASN A 66 -11.44 -15.55 4.28
N PHE A 67 -10.80 -15.72 5.44
CA PHE A 67 -9.62 -14.96 5.90
C PHE A 67 -8.28 -15.66 5.58
N TRP A 68 -8.32 -16.87 5.02
CA TRP A 68 -7.13 -17.68 4.67
C TRP A 68 -6.55 -17.36 3.28
N ARG A 69 -6.59 -16.09 2.86
CA ARG A 69 -5.98 -15.68 1.58
C ARG A 69 -4.60 -15.10 1.81
N VAL A 70 -3.66 -15.51 0.96
CA VAL A 70 -2.30 -14.99 0.92
C VAL A 70 -2.15 -14.16 -0.34
N PHE A 71 -1.58 -12.98 -0.20
CA PHE A 71 -1.23 -12.12 -1.33
C PHE A 71 0.30 -11.95 -1.34
N PHE A 72 0.90 -12.03 -2.53
CA PHE A 72 2.35 -11.91 -2.72
C PHE A 72 2.76 -10.46 -3.07
N GLY A 73 2.10 -9.48 -2.45
CA GLY A 73 2.36 -8.06 -2.68
C GLY A 73 1.95 -7.55 -4.06
N LEU A 74 2.48 -6.38 -4.43
CA LEU A 74 2.24 -5.71 -5.71
C LEU A 74 3.52 -5.73 -6.56
N ALA A 75 3.41 -6.15 -7.81
CA ALA A 75 4.48 -6.06 -8.80
C ALA A 75 4.20 -4.92 -9.77
N GLU A 76 5.28 -4.29 -10.24
CA GLU A 76 5.23 -3.31 -11.32
C GLU A 76 5.82 -3.96 -12.56
N LYS A 77 5.10 -3.93 -13.68
CA LYS A 77 5.63 -4.39 -14.96
C LYS A 77 6.56 -3.31 -15.49
N MET A 78 7.86 -3.58 -15.52
CA MET A 78 8.83 -2.73 -16.22
C MET A 78 8.99 -3.25 -17.65
N GLU A 79 8.75 -2.41 -18.65
CA GLU A 79 9.10 -2.73 -20.04
C GLU A 79 10.57 -2.37 -20.26
N ILE A 80 11.39 -3.38 -20.52
CA ILE A 80 12.80 -3.19 -20.88
C ILE A 80 12.83 -2.76 -22.35
N PHE A 81 13.08 -1.48 -22.60
CA PHE A 81 13.47 -1.02 -23.93
C PHE A 81 14.94 -1.38 -24.14
N MET A 82 15.21 -2.42 -24.93
CA MET A 82 16.56 -2.66 -25.47
C MET A 82 16.76 -1.70 -26.64
N GLN A 83 17.75 -0.81 -26.53
CA GLN A 83 18.29 -0.02 -27.65
C GLN A 83 19.47 -0.75 -28.28
#